data_AF-A0A9E5UZE4-F1
#
_entry.id   AF-A0A9E5UZE4-F1
#
_cell.length_a   1.000
_cell.length_b   1.000
_cell.length_c   1.000
_cell.angle_alpha   90.00
_cell.angle_beta   90.00
_cell.angle_gamma   90.00
#
_symmetry.space_group_name_H-M   'P 1'
#
loop_
_entity.id
_entity.type
_entity.pdbx_description
1 polymer ?
#
loop_
_entity_poly.entity_id
_entity_poly.type
_entity_poly.pdbx_seq_one_letter_code
_entity_poly.pdbx_strand_id
1 'polypeptide(L)'
;MTCRTNVWDADINALRDFQTYRTKEFHYPAQVEQFIENGFRKSNQLSGERLKTELAKVERTRLQQLVRNPLRLMMLCTTWHKQESLPSTKAELYKRFVSEFYNWNKAKWKRKDLNYSLLPSTETKQEKLNKALGSLSRRALDDEMSPFRLSHKLVFDELGDPGEEGSYFWLALNLGWLQVARNSNQPSEKVYAFFHPTFQEYFAALAIDNWGYFLPINHINRPIQNEFHKYEFYRALESQWEEVILLWIGRTDISDARKQKEDFLTLLSKFEDDCGSFYKFRAFFIATECLTEFDYRHTDFIIETIVFWSMGIFEANKIPHLPEIAQILARSFLLKISAEKVVRILVHMLKAFNSNYSYYHSMCLQLLEEVGVRGFNTLEAFILSLAELEMDSDNLLFMLPTSSHSFSNKEFVEKEADSDNLNNHNRNEFNQQSQMIKLDEFVSELNKTLNKIDEPEIRIKIIADFIQPLKLQMIEKTSSPEYSRGFEVQYKVAWYLSQRIPYPDFYQAWHSSISTDAELPAG
;
A
#
# COMPACT_ATOMS: atom_id res chain seq x y z
N MET A 1 22.65 -8.94 -8.89
CA MET A 1 22.47 -7.96 -7.80
C MET A 1 21.04 -8.06 -7.30
N THR A 2 20.75 -7.84 -6.02
CA THR A 2 19.38 -7.71 -5.52
C THR A 2 19.20 -6.34 -4.91
N CYS A 3 18.04 -5.72 -5.13
CA CYS A 3 17.64 -4.46 -4.52
C CYS A 3 16.14 -4.52 -4.17
N ARG A 4 15.64 -3.54 -3.41
CA ARG A 4 14.20 -3.40 -3.16
C ARG A 4 13.55 -2.69 -4.33
N THR A 5 12.24 -2.91 -4.51
CA THR A 5 11.47 -2.22 -5.56
C THR A 5 11.56 -0.71 -5.41
N ASN A 6 11.43 -0.14 -4.21
CA ASN A 6 11.55 1.31 -4.03
C ASN A 6 12.97 1.87 -4.31
N VAL A 7 14.01 1.06 -4.13
CA VAL A 7 15.40 1.44 -4.52
C VAL A 7 15.55 1.38 -6.03
N TRP A 8 14.94 0.38 -6.66
CA TRP A 8 14.84 0.26 -8.11
C TRP A 8 14.04 1.42 -8.72
N ASP A 9 12.88 1.74 -8.16
CA ASP A 9 11.98 2.81 -8.61
C ASP A 9 12.60 4.20 -8.39
N ALA A 10 13.53 4.34 -7.43
CA ALA A 10 14.25 5.59 -7.19
C ALA A 10 15.37 5.84 -8.21
N ASP A 11 15.98 4.80 -8.77
CA ASP A 11 17.05 4.91 -9.78
C ASP A 11 17.11 3.65 -10.66
N ILE A 12 16.18 3.57 -11.60
CA ILE A 12 16.04 2.43 -12.52
C ILE A 12 17.25 2.26 -13.45
N ASN A 13 18.02 3.34 -13.62
CA ASN A 13 19.16 3.43 -14.53
C ASN A 13 20.48 3.02 -13.93
N ALA A 14 20.61 3.04 -12.60
CA ALA A 14 21.80 2.54 -11.89
C ALA A 14 22.17 1.10 -12.31
N LEU A 15 21.20 0.35 -12.86
CA LEU A 15 21.34 -1.04 -13.26
C LEU A 15 20.86 -1.31 -14.70
N ARG A 16 20.84 -0.30 -15.58
CA ARG A 16 20.34 -0.41 -16.97
C ARG A 16 20.99 -1.52 -17.80
N ASP A 17 22.23 -1.88 -17.47
CA ASP A 17 23.01 -2.92 -18.16
C ASP A 17 22.72 -4.33 -17.61
N PHE A 18 21.86 -4.46 -16.59
CA PHE A 18 21.47 -5.75 -16.01
C PHE A 18 20.13 -6.24 -16.54
N GLN A 19 20.04 -7.55 -16.78
CA GLN A 19 18.74 -8.20 -16.98
C GLN A 19 17.93 -8.13 -15.69
N THR A 20 16.74 -7.55 -15.79
CA THR A 20 15.90 -7.25 -14.63
C THR A 20 14.89 -8.35 -14.39
N TYR A 21 14.83 -8.82 -13.15
CA TYR A 21 13.83 -9.78 -12.69
C TYR A 21 13.15 -9.22 -11.45
N ARG A 22 11.83 -9.37 -11.37
CA ARG A 22 11.05 -9.04 -10.17
C ARG A 22 10.64 -10.31 -9.47
N THR A 23 11.02 -10.44 -8.19
CA THR A 23 10.48 -11.49 -7.33
C THR A 23 8.98 -11.29 -7.18
N LYS A 24 8.20 -12.26 -7.64
CA LYS A 24 6.74 -12.28 -7.44
C LYS A 24 6.38 -12.95 -6.13
N GLU A 25 5.19 -12.65 -5.64
CA GLU A 25 4.60 -13.36 -4.51
C GLU A 25 4.33 -14.83 -4.86
N PHE A 26 4.18 -15.68 -3.85
CA PHE A 26 3.75 -17.04 -4.03
C PHE A 26 2.32 -17.12 -4.58
N HIS A 27 2.08 -18.11 -5.44
CA HIS A 27 0.75 -18.47 -5.89
C HIS A 27 0.09 -19.34 -4.84
N TYR A 28 -1.07 -18.89 -4.35
CA TYR A 28 -1.93 -19.65 -3.48
C TYR A 28 -2.90 -20.51 -4.31
N PRO A 29 -3.18 -21.78 -3.93
CA PRO A 29 -2.64 -22.48 -2.76
C PRO A 29 -1.26 -23.12 -2.99
N ALA A 30 -0.94 -23.52 -4.23
CA ALA A 30 0.12 -24.49 -4.51
C ALA A 30 1.51 -24.19 -3.90
N GLN A 31 2.05 -22.98 -4.11
CA GLN A 31 3.40 -22.65 -3.60
C GLN A 31 3.40 -22.40 -2.08
N VAL A 32 2.29 -21.89 -1.54
CA VAL A 32 2.12 -21.65 -0.11
C VAL A 32 2.05 -22.97 0.64
N GLU A 33 1.23 -23.91 0.16
CA GLU A 33 1.11 -25.24 0.76
C GLU A 33 2.43 -26.02 0.71
N GLN A 34 3.13 -25.96 -0.42
CA GLN A 34 4.46 -26.59 -0.56
C GLN A 34 5.47 -26.02 0.46
N PHE A 35 5.44 -24.71 0.71
CA PHE A 35 6.29 -24.09 1.72
C PHE A 35 5.94 -24.58 3.13
N ILE A 36 4.64 -24.68 3.45
CA ILE A 36 4.16 -25.22 4.74
C ILE A 36 4.63 -26.66 4.91
N GLU A 37 4.38 -27.53 3.93
CA GLU A 37 4.78 -28.94 3.99
C GLU A 37 6.27 -29.10 4.26
N ASN A 38 7.11 -28.35 3.54
CA ASN A 38 8.55 -28.38 3.72
C ASN A 38 8.99 -27.89 5.12
N GLY A 39 8.36 -26.83 5.63
CA GLY A 39 8.64 -26.27 6.95
C GLY A 39 8.28 -27.23 8.10
N PHE A 40 7.20 -27.99 7.94
CA PHE A 40 6.69 -28.91 8.97
C PHE A 40 7.18 -30.36 8.81
N ARG A 41 7.86 -30.69 7.71
CA ARG A 41 8.29 -32.06 7.36
C ARG A 41 9.07 -32.78 8.46
N LYS A 42 9.96 -32.08 9.17
CA LYS A 42 10.81 -32.67 10.23
C LYS A 42 10.33 -32.40 11.65
N SER A 43 9.42 -31.44 11.83
CA SER A 43 8.98 -30.98 13.14
C SER A 43 7.65 -31.63 13.53
N ASN A 44 6.58 -31.40 12.76
CA ASN A 44 5.26 -31.93 13.02
C ASN A 44 4.35 -31.83 11.77
N GLN A 45 4.33 -32.88 10.96
CA GLN A 45 3.54 -32.91 9.71
C GLN A 45 2.04 -32.69 9.94
N LEU A 46 1.46 -33.26 11.00
CA LEU A 46 0.04 -33.06 11.35
C LEU A 46 -0.29 -31.58 11.60
N SER A 47 0.60 -30.84 12.25
CA SER A 47 0.41 -29.41 12.50
C SER A 47 0.43 -28.61 11.19
N GLY A 48 1.28 -28.98 10.23
CA GLY A 48 1.29 -28.39 8.89
C GLY A 48 -0.01 -28.65 8.11
N GLU A 49 -0.55 -29.87 8.18
CA GLU A 49 -1.85 -30.20 7.56
C GLU A 49 -3.01 -29.41 8.18
N ARG A 50 -3.01 -29.23 9.50
CA ARG A 50 -4.01 -28.39 10.18
C ARG A 50 -3.89 -26.93 9.73
N LEU A 51 -2.67 -26.40 9.62
CA LEU A 51 -2.45 -25.03 9.14
C LEU A 51 -3.01 -24.84 7.73
N LYS A 52 -2.73 -25.75 6.81
CA LYS A 52 -3.30 -25.73 5.45
C LYS A 52 -4.82 -25.75 5.48
N THR A 53 -5.41 -26.66 6.27
CA THR A 53 -6.87 -26.81 6.41
C THR A 53 -7.52 -25.53 6.94
N GLU A 54 -6.94 -24.92 7.98
CA GLU A 54 -7.46 -23.67 8.55
C GLU A 54 -7.31 -22.49 7.58
N LEU A 55 -6.18 -22.40 6.86
CA LEU A 55 -5.96 -21.37 5.84
C LEU A 55 -6.91 -21.49 4.65
N ALA A 56 -7.30 -22.71 4.27
CA ALA A 56 -8.17 -22.95 3.13
C ALA A 56 -9.63 -22.50 3.32
N LYS A 57 -10.05 -22.21 4.56
CA LYS A 57 -11.41 -21.72 4.83
C LYS A 57 -11.68 -20.38 4.12
N VAL A 58 -12.85 -20.24 3.47
CA VAL A 58 -13.22 -19.06 2.67
C VAL A 58 -13.19 -17.76 3.48
N GLU A 59 -13.59 -17.82 4.75
CA GLU A 59 -13.51 -16.71 5.72
C GLU A 59 -12.06 -16.19 5.96
N ARG A 60 -11.04 -16.92 5.48
CA ARG A 60 -9.61 -16.58 5.63
C ARG A 60 -8.99 -16.01 4.36
N THR A 61 -9.77 -15.63 3.35
CA THR A 61 -9.29 -15.03 2.08
C THR A 61 -8.23 -13.94 2.29
N ARG A 62 -8.42 -13.07 3.29
CA ARG A 62 -7.44 -12.04 3.62
C ARG A 62 -6.09 -12.61 4.07
N LEU A 63 -6.09 -13.62 4.93
CA LEU A 63 -4.86 -14.29 5.37
C LEU A 63 -4.21 -15.06 4.22
N GLN A 64 -5.00 -15.66 3.33
CA GLN A 64 -4.50 -16.32 2.13
C GLN A 64 -3.71 -15.33 1.26
N GLN A 65 -4.19 -14.08 1.09
CA GLN A 65 -3.43 -13.03 0.40
C GLN A 65 -2.16 -12.64 1.18
N LEU A 66 -2.27 -12.47 2.50
CA LEU A 66 -1.15 -12.07 3.36
C LEU A 66 0.05 -13.03 3.25
N VAL A 67 -0.21 -14.35 3.19
CA VAL A 67 0.83 -15.39 3.17
C VAL A 67 1.42 -15.68 1.79
N ARG A 68 0.95 -14.99 0.74
CA ARG A 68 1.65 -15.00 -0.56
C ARG A 68 3.02 -14.33 -0.45
N ASN A 69 3.19 -13.46 0.54
CA ASN A 69 4.50 -12.94 0.92
C ASN A 69 5.31 -14.00 1.70
N PRO A 70 6.49 -14.44 1.20
CA PRO A 70 7.26 -15.52 1.84
C PRO A 70 7.68 -15.23 3.28
N LEU A 71 7.98 -13.98 3.62
CA LEU A 71 8.35 -13.60 5.00
C LEU A 71 7.15 -13.76 5.94
N ARG A 72 5.97 -13.27 5.53
CA ARG A 72 4.74 -13.38 6.32
C ARG A 72 4.31 -14.83 6.49
N LEU A 73 4.48 -15.67 5.46
CA LEU A 73 4.27 -17.11 5.55
C LEU A 73 5.24 -17.77 6.54
N MET A 74 6.53 -17.44 6.49
CA MET A 74 7.51 -17.91 7.46
C MET A 74 7.13 -17.54 8.90
N MET A 75 6.70 -16.29 9.12
CA MET A 75 6.22 -15.82 10.43
C MET A 75 4.97 -16.60 10.88
N LEU A 76 4.04 -16.90 9.97
CA LEU A 76 2.85 -17.67 10.29
C LEU A 76 3.21 -19.11 10.69
N CYS A 77 4.02 -19.80 9.87
CA CYS A 77 4.50 -21.15 10.19
C CYS A 77 5.21 -21.20 11.54
N THR A 78 6.05 -20.20 11.82
CA THR A 78 6.77 -20.03 13.08
C THR A 78 5.84 -19.94 14.28
N THR A 79 4.79 -19.12 14.19
CA THR A 79 3.89 -18.83 15.31
C THR A 79 2.82 -19.90 15.50
N TRP A 80 2.43 -20.59 14.42
CA TRP A 80 1.47 -21.70 14.44
C TRP A 80 1.91 -22.85 15.34
N HIS A 81 3.21 -23.15 15.41
CA HIS A 81 3.76 -24.23 16.24
C HIS A 81 3.38 -24.15 17.73
N LYS A 82 3.01 -22.96 18.23
CA LYS A 82 2.63 -22.75 19.63
C LYS A 82 1.16 -22.43 19.84
N GLN A 83 0.53 -21.81 18.85
CA GLN A 83 -0.82 -21.31 18.95
C GLN A 83 -1.54 -21.76 17.67
N GLU A 84 -2.30 -22.85 17.75
CA GLU A 84 -3.11 -23.41 16.65
C GLU A 84 -4.34 -22.53 16.35
N SER A 85 -4.18 -21.21 16.37
CA SER A 85 -5.16 -20.23 15.93
C SER A 85 -4.50 -19.26 14.97
N LEU A 86 -5.20 -18.87 13.91
CA LEU A 86 -4.68 -17.91 12.95
C LEU A 86 -4.73 -16.47 13.53
N PRO A 87 -3.77 -15.60 13.20
CA PRO A 87 -3.83 -14.19 13.58
C PRO A 87 -4.98 -13.49 12.85
N SER A 88 -5.70 -12.63 13.57
CA SER A 88 -6.83 -11.86 13.05
C SER A 88 -6.41 -10.57 12.34
N THR A 89 -5.19 -10.06 12.58
CA THR A 89 -4.60 -8.87 11.92
C THR A 89 -3.13 -9.10 11.57
N LYS A 90 -2.59 -8.29 10.66
CA LYS A 90 -1.14 -8.27 10.38
C LYS A 90 -0.36 -7.87 11.63
N ALA A 91 -0.85 -6.88 12.39
CA ALA A 91 -0.23 -6.48 13.65
C ALA A 91 -0.13 -7.64 14.65
N GLU A 92 -1.16 -8.48 14.73
CA GLU A 92 -1.16 -9.67 15.59
C GLU A 92 -0.14 -10.72 15.14
N LEU A 93 -0.03 -10.98 13.82
CA LEU A 93 1.00 -11.87 13.27
C LEU A 93 2.41 -11.41 13.69
N TYR A 94 2.67 -10.10 13.61
CA TYR A 94 3.97 -9.53 13.97
C TYR A 94 4.21 -9.58 15.47
N LYS A 95 3.20 -9.27 16.29
CA LYS A 95 3.26 -9.39 17.75
C LYS A 95 3.64 -10.81 18.16
N ARG A 96 2.96 -11.82 17.62
CA ARG A 96 3.24 -13.23 17.89
C ARG A 96 4.68 -13.59 17.47
N PHE A 97 5.11 -13.16 16.28
CA PHE A 97 6.46 -13.45 15.80
C PHE A 97 7.55 -12.78 16.63
N VAL A 98 7.37 -11.52 17.06
CA VAL A 98 8.33 -10.79 17.89
C VAL A 98 8.52 -11.48 19.24
N SER A 99 7.43 -11.96 19.86
CA SER A 99 7.51 -12.78 21.07
C SER A 99 8.31 -14.07 20.84
N GLU A 100 8.10 -14.74 19.70
CA GLU A 100 8.89 -15.93 19.32
C GLU A 100 10.35 -15.61 19.04
N PHE A 101 10.64 -14.47 18.40
CA PHE A 101 11.99 -14.01 18.11
C PHE A 101 12.80 -13.85 19.41
N TYR A 102 12.22 -13.25 20.45
CA TYR A 102 12.88 -13.15 21.75
C TYR A 102 13.09 -14.53 22.40
N ASN A 103 12.13 -15.44 22.27
CA ASN A 103 12.25 -16.80 22.78
C ASN A 103 13.38 -17.58 22.09
N TRP A 104 13.49 -17.51 20.76
CA TRP A 104 14.55 -18.17 20.00
C TRP A 104 15.94 -17.65 20.34
N ASN A 105 16.02 -16.35 20.62
CA ASN A 105 17.27 -15.73 21.02
C ASN A 105 17.78 -16.25 22.37
N LYS A 106 16.96 -16.87 23.24
CA LYS A 106 17.45 -17.53 24.48
C LYS A 106 18.55 -18.55 24.21
N ALA A 107 18.40 -19.38 23.17
CA ALA A 107 19.40 -20.39 22.81
C ALA A 107 20.66 -19.79 22.17
N LYS A 108 20.49 -18.71 21.38
CA LYS A 108 21.62 -17.94 20.82
C LYS A 108 22.40 -17.22 21.91
N TRP A 109 21.71 -16.67 22.92
CA TRP A 109 22.29 -15.97 24.06
C TRP A 109 23.20 -16.89 24.88
N LYS A 110 22.69 -18.10 25.22
CA LYS A 110 23.46 -19.12 25.94
C LYS A 110 24.74 -19.53 25.18
N ARG A 111 24.67 -19.67 23.86
CA ARG A 111 25.85 -20.03 23.03
C ARG A 111 26.92 -18.94 22.96
N LYS A 112 26.52 -17.67 23.12
CA LYS A 112 27.44 -16.53 23.10
C LYS A 112 28.03 -16.18 24.48
N ASP A 113 27.71 -16.96 25.51
CA ASP A 113 28.12 -16.72 26.90
C ASP A 113 27.81 -15.29 27.40
N LEU A 114 26.68 -14.73 26.93
CA LEU A 114 26.23 -13.39 27.31
C LEU A 114 25.47 -13.42 28.64
N ASN A 115 25.52 -12.31 29.38
CA ASN A 115 24.80 -12.17 30.65
C ASN A 115 23.29 -12.38 30.46
N TYR A 116 22.77 -13.48 31.01
CA TYR A 116 21.38 -13.89 30.83
C TYR A 116 20.38 -12.96 31.54
N SER A 117 20.82 -12.20 32.55
CA SER A 117 19.97 -11.22 33.23
C SER A 117 19.56 -10.05 32.34
N LEU A 118 20.36 -9.74 31.31
CA LEU A 118 20.12 -8.67 30.34
C LEU A 118 19.18 -9.09 29.21
N LEU A 119 18.95 -10.40 29.02
CA LEU A 119 18.08 -10.89 27.98
C LEU A 119 16.63 -10.38 28.20
N PRO A 120 15.94 -9.84 27.17
CA PRO A 120 14.53 -9.48 27.21
C PRO A 120 13.61 -10.73 27.30
N SER A 121 13.68 -11.45 28.41
CA SER A 121 12.98 -12.71 28.62
C SER A 121 11.58 -12.56 29.20
N THR A 122 11.24 -11.36 29.69
CA THR A 122 9.93 -10.98 30.23
C THR A 122 9.25 -9.96 29.34
N GLU A 123 7.91 -9.93 29.37
CA GLU A 123 7.10 -8.99 28.58
C GLU A 123 7.52 -7.53 28.83
N THR A 124 7.66 -7.11 30.09
CA THR A 124 8.09 -5.74 30.43
C THR A 124 9.46 -5.36 29.85
N LYS A 125 10.42 -6.29 29.79
CA LYS A 125 11.74 -6.01 29.20
C LYS A 125 11.64 -5.93 27.67
N GLN A 126 10.82 -6.78 27.06
CA GLN A 126 10.55 -6.74 25.62
C GLN A 126 9.85 -5.44 25.24
N GLU A 127 8.84 -5.01 25.98
CA GLU A 127 8.12 -3.75 25.77
C GLU A 127 9.06 -2.54 25.83
N LYS A 128 9.96 -2.49 26.82
CA LYS A 128 10.95 -1.42 26.93
C LYS A 128 11.87 -1.34 25.71
N LEU A 129 12.42 -2.47 25.27
CA LEU A 129 13.25 -2.52 24.07
C LEU A 129 12.44 -2.21 22.81
N ASN A 130 11.24 -2.75 22.66
CA ASN A 130 10.35 -2.49 21.53
C ASN A 130 9.98 -1.00 21.44
N LYS A 131 9.78 -0.33 22.58
CA LYS A 131 9.51 1.11 22.64
C LYS A 131 10.71 1.93 22.18
N ALA A 132 11.92 1.56 22.60
CA ALA A 132 13.15 2.21 22.14
C ALA A 132 13.37 2.00 20.62
N LEU A 133 13.20 0.76 20.15
CA LEU A 133 13.24 0.44 18.72
C LEU A 133 12.16 1.19 17.94
N GLY A 134 10.97 1.36 18.52
CA GLY A 134 9.87 2.09 17.90
C GLY A 134 10.12 3.59 17.79
N SER A 135 10.74 4.20 18.81
CA SER A 135 11.17 5.59 18.76
C SER A 135 12.23 5.82 17.68
N LEU A 136 13.23 4.93 17.62
CA LEU A 136 14.23 4.91 16.54
C LEU A 136 13.58 4.77 15.17
N SER A 137 12.70 3.78 14.98
CA SER A 137 12.01 3.54 13.71
C SER A 137 11.17 4.73 13.27
N ARG A 138 10.46 5.36 14.20
CA ARG A 138 9.60 6.52 13.94
C ARG A 138 10.43 7.71 13.47
N ARG A 139 11.50 8.06 14.19
CA ARG A 139 12.43 9.14 13.79
C ARG A 139 13.11 8.86 12.45
N ALA A 140 13.43 7.60 12.17
CA ALA A 140 14.04 7.22 10.92
C ALA A 140 13.08 7.36 9.73
N LEU A 141 11.79 7.04 9.91
CA LEU A 141 10.78 7.17 8.85
C LEU A 141 10.42 8.63 8.52
N ASP A 142 10.72 9.57 9.42
CA ASP A 142 10.64 11.01 9.12
C ASP A 142 11.78 11.49 8.19
N ASP A 143 12.84 10.69 7.97
CA ASP A 143 13.86 10.97 6.95
C ASP A 143 13.39 10.44 5.58
N GLU A 144 12.97 11.37 4.71
CA GLU A 144 12.48 11.06 3.35
C GLU A 144 13.54 10.40 2.46
N MET A 145 14.84 10.64 2.70
CA MET A 145 15.92 10.20 1.81
C MET A 145 16.39 8.78 2.11
N SER A 146 16.46 8.44 3.39
CA SER A 146 17.06 7.17 3.80
C SER A 146 16.31 6.49 4.94
N PRO A 147 14.98 6.32 4.85
CA PRO A 147 14.15 5.92 5.98
C PRO A 147 14.58 4.58 6.58
N PHE A 148 15.16 3.68 5.77
CA PHE A 148 15.59 2.34 6.20
C PHE A 148 17.11 2.19 6.38
N ARG A 149 17.87 3.29 6.36
CA ARG A 149 19.31 3.31 6.61
C ARG A 149 19.58 4.27 7.76
N LEU A 150 19.92 3.70 8.90
CA LEU A 150 20.04 4.41 10.16
C LEU A 150 21.49 4.86 10.36
N SER A 151 21.74 6.16 10.51
CA SER A 151 23.07 6.66 10.84
C SER A 151 23.51 6.22 12.24
N HIS A 152 24.81 6.06 12.46
CA HIS A 152 25.32 5.73 13.80
C HIS A 152 24.84 6.73 14.86
N LYS A 153 24.87 8.03 14.53
CA LYS A 153 24.40 9.09 15.41
C LYS A 153 22.95 8.90 15.82
N LEU A 154 22.05 8.65 14.87
CA LEU A 154 20.63 8.45 15.17
C LEU A 154 20.42 7.25 16.10
N VAL A 155 21.09 6.12 15.83
CA VAL A 155 20.94 4.92 16.66
C VAL A 155 21.55 5.13 18.05
N PHE A 156 22.68 5.82 18.16
CA PHE A 156 23.31 6.16 19.42
C PHE A 156 22.42 7.08 20.27
N ASP A 157 21.89 8.14 19.67
CA ASP A 157 21.02 9.12 20.34
C ASP A 157 19.75 8.46 20.90
N GLU A 158 19.19 7.46 20.20
CA GLU A 158 17.95 6.78 20.61
C GLU A 158 18.17 5.57 21.52
N LEU A 159 19.23 4.80 21.30
CA LEU A 159 19.42 3.49 21.93
C LEU A 159 20.61 3.42 22.91
N GLY A 160 21.39 4.49 23.03
CA GLY A 160 22.56 4.58 23.90
C GLY A 160 23.85 4.00 23.29
N ASP A 161 24.87 3.80 24.12
CA ASP A 161 26.20 3.37 23.67
C ASP A 161 26.23 1.87 23.33
N PRO A 162 26.63 1.45 22.11
CA PRO A 162 26.74 0.03 21.75
C PRO A 162 27.89 -0.70 22.45
N GLY A 163 28.82 0.02 23.09
CA GLY A 163 29.89 -0.54 23.93
C GLY A 163 29.45 -0.86 25.36
N GLU A 164 28.34 -0.28 25.82
CA GLU A 164 27.78 -0.53 27.15
C GLU A 164 26.90 -1.80 27.14
N GLU A 165 27.33 -2.83 27.87
CA GLU A 165 26.58 -4.09 27.95
C GLU A 165 25.20 -3.86 28.57
N GLY A 166 24.14 -4.21 27.84
CA GLY A 166 22.75 -4.03 28.28
C GLY A 166 22.08 -2.75 27.80
N SER A 167 22.80 -1.83 27.14
CA SER A 167 22.16 -0.72 26.41
C SER A 167 21.20 -1.25 25.33
N TYR A 168 20.20 -0.47 24.93
CA TYR A 168 19.28 -0.90 23.90
C TYR A 168 19.98 -1.11 22.56
N PHE A 169 21.03 -0.33 22.27
CA PHE A 169 21.82 -0.50 21.05
C PHE A 169 22.55 -1.84 21.08
N TRP A 170 23.25 -2.13 22.18
CA TRP A 170 23.94 -3.40 22.37
C TRP A 170 22.98 -4.60 22.28
N LEU A 171 21.80 -4.50 22.91
CA LEU A 171 20.74 -5.51 22.85
C LEU A 171 20.24 -5.72 21.41
N ALA A 172 19.94 -4.64 20.69
CA ALA A 172 19.43 -4.70 19.33
C ALA A 172 20.40 -5.39 18.37
N LEU A 173 21.71 -5.13 18.49
CA LEU A 173 22.76 -5.80 17.72
C LEU A 173 22.90 -7.29 18.08
N ASN A 174 22.90 -7.62 19.38
CA ASN A 174 23.14 -9.00 19.82
C ASN A 174 21.97 -9.94 19.53
N LEU A 175 20.74 -9.44 19.68
CA LEU A 175 19.51 -10.12 19.28
C LEU A 175 19.44 -10.22 17.75
N GLY A 176 19.97 -9.23 17.04
CA GLY A 176 19.94 -9.15 15.59
C GLY A 176 18.71 -8.44 15.03
N TRP A 177 18.07 -7.58 15.85
CA TRP A 177 17.09 -6.63 15.35
C TRP A 177 17.75 -5.63 14.41
N LEU A 178 18.93 -5.13 14.78
CA LEU A 178 19.77 -4.27 13.96
C LEU A 178 21.01 -5.01 13.45
N GLN A 179 21.41 -4.67 12.22
CA GLN A 179 22.62 -5.18 11.56
C GLN A 179 23.44 -4.01 11.04
N VAL A 180 24.77 -4.17 11.02
CA VAL A 180 25.66 -3.19 10.38
C VAL A 180 25.52 -3.32 8.87
N ALA A 181 25.14 -2.25 8.21
CA ALA A 181 25.08 -2.13 6.76
C ALA A 181 26.27 -1.31 6.24
N ARG A 182 26.67 -1.56 4.99
CA ARG A 182 27.69 -0.73 4.33
C ARG A 182 27.04 0.51 3.72
N ASN A 183 27.63 1.68 3.95
CA ASN A 183 27.31 2.89 3.21
C ASN A 183 28.16 2.90 1.92
N SER A 184 27.52 2.84 0.74
CA SER A 184 28.21 2.86 -0.54
C SER A 184 28.90 4.19 -0.83
N ASN A 185 28.33 5.28 -0.31
CA ASN A 185 28.78 6.64 -0.59
C ASN A 185 29.87 7.09 0.39
N GLN A 186 29.87 6.52 1.60
CA GLN A 186 30.91 6.75 2.61
C GLN A 186 31.26 5.43 3.32
N PRO A 187 32.12 4.58 2.74
CA PRO A 187 32.41 3.24 3.27
C PRO A 187 32.97 3.21 4.69
N SER A 188 33.54 4.32 5.18
CA SER A 188 34.04 4.50 6.54
C SER A 188 32.94 4.74 7.58
N GLU A 189 31.75 5.19 7.15
CA GLU A 189 30.64 5.46 8.05
C GLU A 189 29.85 4.18 8.33
N LYS A 190 29.71 3.83 9.62
CA LYS A 190 28.85 2.73 10.04
C LYS A 190 27.40 3.18 9.97
N VAL A 191 26.62 2.53 9.12
CA VAL A 191 25.16 2.65 9.08
C VAL A 191 24.54 1.33 9.52
N TYR A 192 23.28 1.39 9.94
CA TYR A 192 22.55 0.26 10.49
C TYR A 192 21.23 0.10 9.75
N ALA A 193 20.69 -1.11 9.76
CA ALA A 193 19.35 -1.39 9.27
C ALA A 193 18.70 -2.47 10.12
N PHE A 194 17.37 -2.45 10.19
CA PHE A 194 16.62 -3.59 10.71
C PHE A 194 16.87 -4.81 9.81
N PHE A 195 16.88 -6.02 10.39
CA PHE A 195 17.09 -7.24 9.60
C PHE A 195 16.06 -7.40 8.48
N HIS A 196 14.86 -6.84 8.66
CA HIS A 196 13.91 -6.62 7.59
C HIS A 196 13.13 -5.30 7.83
N PRO A 197 12.87 -4.49 6.80
CA PRO A 197 12.14 -3.20 6.88
C PRO A 197 10.83 -3.26 7.63
N THR A 198 10.10 -4.35 7.40
CA THR A 198 8.79 -4.53 8.01
C THR A 198 8.81 -4.56 9.53
N PHE A 199 9.94 -4.91 10.14
CA PHE A 199 10.08 -4.79 11.59
C PHE A 199 10.35 -3.35 12.02
N GLN A 200 11.04 -2.55 11.20
CA GLN A 200 11.12 -1.11 11.43
C GLN A 200 9.72 -0.49 11.43
N GLU A 201 8.92 -0.80 10.40
CA GLU A 201 7.54 -0.32 10.25
C GLU A 201 6.65 -0.79 11.41
N TYR A 202 6.79 -2.05 11.83
CA TYR A 202 6.08 -2.60 12.98
C TYR A 202 6.45 -1.91 14.29
N PHE A 203 7.75 -1.72 14.58
CA PHE A 203 8.16 -1.03 15.79
C PHE A 203 7.72 0.44 15.76
N ALA A 204 7.76 1.12 14.60
CA ALA A 204 7.20 2.46 14.46
C ALA A 204 5.70 2.48 14.79
N ALA A 205 4.93 1.51 14.28
CA ALA A 205 3.51 1.39 14.57
C ALA A 205 3.24 1.19 16.06
N LEU A 206 4.10 0.46 16.79
CA LEU A 206 4.00 0.30 18.25
C LEU A 206 4.25 1.59 19.03
N ALA A 207 5.07 2.51 18.49
CA ALA A 207 5.41 3.78 19.16
C ALA A 207 4.37 4.89 18.96
N ILE A 208 3.30 4.63 18.21
CA ILE A 208 2.27 5.62 17.89
C ILE A 208 1.00 5.28 18.66
N ASP A 209 0.62 6.12 19.62
CA ASP A 209 -0.56 5.91 20.46
C ASP A 209 -1.82 6.63 19.93
N ASN A 210 -1.62 7.66 19.09
CA ASN A 210 -2.69 8.52 18.58
C ASN A 210 -2.61 8.68 17.06
N TRP A 211 -3.74 8.50 16.37
CA TRP A 211 -3.82 8.65 14.92
C TRP A 211 -3.46 10.06 14.42
N GLY A 212 -3.60 11.08 15.27
CA GLY A 212 -3.18 12.46 14.99
C GLY A 212 -1.69 12.59 14.65
N TYR A 213 -0.89 11.57 14.94
CA TYR A 213 0.49 11.47 14.45
C TYR A 213 0.58 11.34 12.92
N PHE A 214 -0.38 10.62 12.31
CA PHE A 214 -0.42 10.39 10.87
C PHE A 214 -1.05 11.54 10.11
N LEU A 215 -2.10 12.15 10.67
CA LEU A 215 -2.91 13.14 9.99
C LEU A 215 -3.42 14.21 10.96
N PRO A 216 -3.27 15.52 10.66
CA PRO A 216 -3.74 16.58 11.56
C PRO A 216 -5.26 16.54 11.76
N ILE A 217 -5.68 16.47 13.03
CA ILE A 217 -7.09 16.21 13.43
C ILE A 217 -8.06 17.29 12.93
N ASN A 218 -7.61 18.54 12.88
CA ASN A 218 -8.44 19.69 12.53
C ASN A 218 -8.42 20.01 11.03
N HIS A 219 -7.98 19.08 10.18
CA HIS A 219 -7.90 19.30 8.75
C HIS A 219 -9.32 19.43 8.17
N ILE A 220 -9.52 20.41 7.31
CA ILE A 220 -10.80 20.65 6.62
C ILE A 220 -10.59 20.47 5.13
N ASN A 221 -9.79 21.34 4.51
CA ASN A 221 -9.56 21.34 3.06
C ASN A 221 -8.17 21.86 2.65
N ARG A 222 -7.31 22.18 3.62
CA ARG A 222 -5.97 22.75 3.40
C ARG A 222 -4.99 22.30 4.48
N PRO A 223 -3.67 22.38 4.24
CA PRO A 223 -2.66 22.08 5.24
C PRO A 223 -2.80 22.99 6.46
N ILE A 224 -2.62 22.42 7.66
CA ILE A 224 -2.68 23.17 8.92
C ILE A 224 -1.28 23.67 9.27
N GLN A 225 -1.20 24.89 9.81
CA GLN A 225 0.00 25.41 10.46
C GLN A 225 -0.16 25.36 11.97
N ASN A 226 0.94 25.09 12.67
CA ASN A 226 1.02 25.19 14.12
C ASN A 226 1.21 26.64 14.59
N GLU A 227 1.32 26.84 15.90
CA GLU A 227 1.50 28.16 16.53
C GLU A 227 2.78 28.91 16.08
N PHE A 228 3.74 28.19 15.50
CA PHE A 228 4.98 28.74 14.94
C PHE A 228 4.90 28.98 13.42
N HIS A 229 3.70 28.96 12.84
CA HIS A 229 3.47 29.10 11.40
C HIS A 229 4.16 28.02 10.54
N LYS A 230 4.52 26.88 11.15
CA LYS A 230 5.06 25.74 10.42
C LYS A 230 3.94 24.78 10.06
N TYR A 231 3.94 24.30 8.83
CA TYR A 231 2.97 23.29 8.39
C TYR A 231 3.15 21.99 9.17
N GLU A 232 2.02 21.42 9.59
CA GLU A 232 1.95 20.10 10.19
C GLU A 232 2.24 19.00 9.16
N PHE A 233 2.73 17.86 9.64
CA PHE A 233 3.03 16.71 8.79
C PHE A 233 1.76 15.95 8.39
N TYR A 234 1.70 15.52 7.14
CA TYR A 234 0.61 14.71 6.60
C TYR A 234 1.13 13.30 6.25
N ARG A 235 1.73 12.63 7.24
CA ARG A 235 2.37 11.31 7.10
C ARG A 235 1.45 10.26 6.48
N ALA A 236 0.14 10.34 6.73
CA ALA A 236 -0.83 9.45 6.08
C ALA A 236 -0.72 9.49 4.55
N LEU A 237 -0.34 10.63 3.98
CA LEU A 237 -0.21 10.86 2.55
C LEU A 237 1.22 10.62 2.04
N GLU A 238 2.08 10.02 2.84
CA GLU A 238 3.47 9.74 2.51
C GLU A 238 3.69 8.23 2.42
N SER A 239 4.26 7.76 1.31
CA SER A 239 4.31 6.32 0.98
C SER A 239 5.03 5.46 2.02
N GLN A 240 6.04 6.01 2.70
CA GLN A 240 6.82 5.29 3.71
C GLN A 240 6.04 4.98 5.00
N TRP A 241 4.88 5.62 5.21
CA TRP A 241 4.03 5.40 6.38
C TRP A 241 2.86 4.43 6.13
N GLU A 242 2.63 4.01 4.87
CA GLU A 242 1.49 3.16 4.49
C GLU A 242 1.44 1.84 5.31
N GLU A 243 2.52 1.07 5.33
CA GLU A 243 2.57 -0.18 6.10
C GLU A 243 2.51 0.07 7.62
N VAL A 244 3.05 1.20 8.10
CA VAL A 244 2.95 1.60 9.52
C VAL A 244 1.50 1.84 9.91
N ILE A 245 0.72 2.50 9.05
CA ILE A 245 -0.70 2.77 9.26
C ILE A 245 -1.50 1.46 9.27
N LEU A 246 -1.23 0.55 8.33
CA LEU A 246 -1.87 -0.76 8.30
C LEU A 246 -1.55 -1.61 9.53
N LEU A 247 -0.30 -1.55 10.01
CA LEU A 247 0.08 -2.22 11.26
C LEU A 247 -0.58 -1.53 12.46
N TRP A 248 -0.62 -0.20 12.49
CA TRP A 248 -1.22 0.57 13.58
C TRP A 248 -2.74 0.34 13.69
N ILE A 249 -3.48 0.40 12.59
CA ILE A 249 -4.93 0.18 12.58
C ILE A 249 -5.29 -1.27 12.99
N GLY A 250 -4.39 -2.23 12.78
CA GLY A 250 -4.54 -3.62 13.20
C GLY A 250 -4.20 -3.92 14.67
N ARG A 251 -3.63 -2.96 15.42
CA ARG A 251 -3.25 -3.12 16.84
C ARG A 251 -4.45 -3.19 17.77
N THR A 252 -4.40 -4.01 18.80
CA THR A 252 -5.48 -4.15 19.80
C THR A 252 -5.16 -3.55 21.15
N ASP A 253 -3.92 -3.08 21.33
CA ASP A 253 -3.33 -2.57 22.57
C ASP A 253 -3.40 -1.04 22.72
N ILE A 254 -4.20 -0.35 21.89
CA ILE A 254 -4.36 1.10 21.90
C ILE A 254 -5.54 1.50 22.81
N SER A 255 -5.37 2.54 23.64
CA SER A 255 -6.46 3.11 24.45
C SER A 255 -7.52 3.75 23.56
N ASP A 256 -8.80 3.50 23.86
CA ASP A 256 -9.95 3.93 23.03
C ASP A 256 -9.80 3.54 21.55
N ALA A 257 -9.14 2.40 21.26
CA ALA A 257 -8.75 1.97 19.91
C ALA A 257 -9.86 2.13 18.88
N ARG A 258 -11.10 1.73 19.23
CA ARG A 258 -12.22 1.79 18.28
C ARG A 258 -12.52 3.23 17.87
N LYS A 259 -12.68 4.15 18.83
CA LYS A 259 -12.97 5.55 18.55
C LYS A 259 -11.85 6.18 17.72
N GLN A 260 -10.60 5.99 18.14
CA GLN A 260 -9.44 6.52 17.42
C GLN A 260 -9.40 6.08 15.95
N LYS A 261 -9.62 4.79 15.68
CA LYS A 261 -9.61 4.23 14.33
C LYS A 261 -10.81 4.68 13.50
N GLU A 262 -12.00 4.76 14.10
CA GLU A 262 -13.19 5.27 13.43
C GLU A 262 -13.04 6.76 13.06
N ASP A 263 -12.48 7.58 13.94
CA ASP A 263 -12.24 9.00 13.69
C ASP A 263 -11.20 9.19 12.57
N PHE A 264 -10.10 8.44 12.61
CA PHE A 264 -9.08 8.44 11.56
C PHE A 264 -9.65 8.05 10.19
N LEU A 265 -10.40 6.95 10.12
CA LEU A 265 -11.04 6.51 8.87
C LEU A 265 -12.10 7.48 8.36
N THR A 266 -12.82 8.14 9.27
CA THR A 266 -13.77 9.19 8.90
C THR A 266 -13.06 10.38 8.24
N LEU A 267 -11.93 10.81 8.79
CA LEU A 267 -11.17 11.92 8.21
C LEU A 267 -10.55 11.54 6.86
N LEU A 268 -9.98 10.34 6.73
CA LEU A 268 -9.42 9.86 5.47
C LEU A 268 -10.50 9.73 4.38
N SER A 269 -11.66 9.16 4.69
CA SER A 269 -12.72 8.93 3.69
C SER A 269 -13.44 10.20 3.25
N LYS A 270 -13.30 11.28 4.03
CA LYS A 270 -13.88 12.61 3.74
C LYS A 270 -12.81 13.67 3.49
N PHE A 271 -11.57 13.26 3.23
CA PHE A 271 -10.44 14.17 3.04
C PHE A 271 -10.69 15.07 1.84
N GLU A 272 -10.46 16.36 2.00
CA GLU A 272 -10.56 17.35 0.93
C GLU A 272 -9.21 18.08 0.84
N ASP A 273 -8.65 18.21 -0.36
CA ASP A 273 -7.29 18.75 -0.51
C ASP A 273 -7.25 20.16 -1.10
N ASP A 274 -8.34 20.58 -1.74
CA ASP A 274 -8.50 21.80 -2.52
C ASP A 274 -7.35 22.05 -3.52
N CYS A 275 -6.74 20.97 -4.03
CA CYS A 275 -5.62 21.04 -4.97
C CYS A 275 -5.70 19.99 -6.08
N GLY A 276 -6.91 19.75 -6.62
CA GLY A 276 -7.12 18.82 -7.74
C GLY A 276 -7.46 17.39 -7.32
N SER A 277 -7.87 17.16 -6.07
CA SER A 277 -8.29 15.86 -5.51
C SER A 277 -7.24 14.75 -5.52
N PHE A 278 -5.98 15.04 -5.85
CA PHE A 278 -4.90 14.05 -5.79
C PHE A 278 -4.78 13.42 -4.39
N TYR A 279 -4.77 14.23 -3.35
CA TYR A 279 -4.63 13.75 -1.98
C TYR A 279 -5.95 13.24 -1.39
N LYS A 280 -7.09 13.73 -1.90
CA LYS A 280 -8.41 13.14 -1.61
C LYS A 280 -8.47 11.67 -2.05
N PHE A 281 -8.11 11.37 -3.29
CA PHE A 281 -8.09 9.98 -3.77
C PHE A 281 -7.09 9.14 -2.98
N ARG A 282 -5.89 9.65 -2.70
CA ARG A 282 -4.88 8.94 -1.90
C ARG A 282 -5.39 8.61 -0.49
N ALA A 283 -5.92 9.59 0.22
CA ALA A 283 -6.52 9.39 1.55
C ALA A 283 -7.62 8.33 1.52
N PHE A 284 -8.48 8.38 0.50
CA PHE A 284 -9.58 7.42 0.34
C PHE A 284 -9.08 5.99 0.09
N PHE A 285 -8.04 5.82 -0.72
CA PHE A 285 -7.43 4.50 -0.96
C PHE A 285 -6.77 3.95 0.31
N ILE A 286 -6.13 4.79 1.12
CA ILE A 286 -5.59 4.37 2.43
C ILE A 286 -6.73 3.93 3.37
N ALA A 287 -7.84 4.67 3.40
CA ALA A 287 -9.02 4.28 4.17
C ALA A 287 -9.56 2.90 3.72
N THR A 288 -9.55 2.67 2.40
CA THR A 288 -9.97 1.39 1.80
C THR A 288 -9.05 0.24 2.22
N GLU A 289 -7.73 0.41 2.20
CA GLU A 289 -6.82 -0.65 2.66
C GLU A 289 -6.94 -0.94 4.14
N CYS A 290 -7.17 0.08 4.97
CA CYS A 290 -7.36 -0.09 6.40
C CYS A 290 -8.54 -1.02 6.75
N LEU A 291 -9.55 -1.14 5.86
CA LEU A 291 -10.66 -2.10 6.03
C LEU A 291 -10.21 -3.56 6.06
N THR A 292 -9.02 -3.86 5.56
CA THR A 292 -8.42 -5.19 5.64
C THR A 292 -7.94 -5.51 7.06
N GLU A 293 -7.65 -4.51 7.89
CA GLU A 293 -7.08 -4.69 9.23
C GLU A 293 -8.04 -4.26 10.36
N PHE A 294 -9.14 -3.58 10.03
CA PHE A 294 -10.11 -3.06 11.01
C PHE A 294 -11.55 -3.06 10.46
N ASP A 295 -12.51 -3.48 11.29
CA ASP A 295 -13.93 -3.45 10.95
C ASP A 295 -14.55 -2.09 11.27
N TYR A 296 -14.77 -1.30 10.23
CA TYR A 296 -15.24 0.07 10.31
C TYR A 296 -16.76 0.16 10.20
N ARG A 297 -17.41 0.97 11.06
CA ARG A 297 -18.88 1.11 11.06
C ARG A 297 -19.47 1.64 9.75
N HIS A 298 -18.71 2.42 8.99
CA HIS A 298 -19.12 2.96 7.68
C HIS A 298 -18.38 2.26 6.54
N THR A 299 -18.10 0.96 6.69
CA THR A 299 -17.46 0.13 5.64
C THR A 299 -18.23 0.22 4.32
N ASP A 300 -19.56 0.18 4.37
CA ASP A 300 -20.39 0.19 3.16
C ASP A 300 -20.21 1.47 2.35
N PHE A 301 -20.12 2.63 3.01
CA PHE A 301 -19.83 3.91 2.35
C PHE A 301 -18.52 3.88 1.55
N ILE A 302 -17.46 3.31 2.12
CA ILE A 302 -16.16 3.22 1.44
C ILE A 302 -16.24 2.27 0.23
N ILE A 303 -16.85 1.09 0.42
CA ILE A 303 -16.94 0.10 -0.66
C ILE A 303 -17.86 0.61 -1.78
N GLU A 304 -19.01 1.19 -1.46
CA GLU A 304 -19.92 1.82 -2.44
C GLU A 304 -19.19 2.88 -3.26
N THR A 305 -18.42 3.75 -2.61
CA THR A 305 -17.65 4.79 -3.31
C THR A 305 -16.59 4.19 -4.22
N ILE A 306 -15.85 3.16 -3.79
CA ILE A 306 -14.88 2.47 -4.66
C ILE A 306 -15.58 1.80 -5.85
N VAL A 307 -16.75 1.19 -5.64
CA VAL A 307 -17.56 0.61 -6.72
C VAL A 307 -17.96 1.70 -7.71
N PHE A 308 -18.49 2.83 -7.24
CA PHE A 308 -18.83 3.96 -8.11
C PHE A 308 -17.63 4.46 -8.90
N TRP A 309 -16.49 4.69 -8.24
CA TRP A 309 -15.27 5.14 -8.92
C TRP A 309 -14.75 4.12 -9.93
N SER A 310 -14.85 2.82 -9.63
CA SER A 310 -14.45 1.76 -10.57
C SER A 310 -15.27 1.74 -11.87
N MET A 311 -16.52 2.22 -11.80
CA MET A 311 -17.44 2.41 -12.94
C MET A 311 -17.27 3.77 -13.63
N GLY A 312 -16.43 4.66 -13.09
CA GLY A 312 -16.26 6.03 -13.59
C GLY A 312 -17.32 7.01 -13.06
N ILE A 313 -18.13 6.60 -12.08
CA ILE A 313 -19.18 7.43 -11.47
C ILE A 313 -18.55 8.29 -10.37
N PHE A 314 -18.75 9.60 -10.47
CA PHE A 314 -18.19 10.56 -9.51
C PHE A 314 -19.13 11.75 -9.37
N GLU A 315 -19.54 12.03 -8.12
CA GLU A 315 -20.27 13.26 -7.81
C GLU A 315 -19.28 14.43 -7.80
N ALA A 316 -19.31 15.21 -8.87
CA ALA A 316 -18.40 16.32 -9.10
C ALA A 316 -18.82 17.56 -8.29
N ASN A 317 -17.98 17.95 -7.31
CA ASN A 317 -18.03 19.30 -6.74
C ASN A 317 -16.94 20.22 -7.31
N LYS A 318 -15.84 19.67 -7.85
CA LYS A 318 -14.63 20.45 -8.27
C LYS A 318 -13.87 19.92 -9.49
N ILE A 319 -14.02 18.65 -9.85
CA ILE A 319 -13.39 18.05 -11.05
C ILE A 319 -14.49 17.57 -11.98
N PRO A 320 -14.43 17.91 -13.28
CA PRO A 320 -15.52 17.67 -14.22
C PRO A 320 -15.75 16.19 -14.60
N HIS A 321 -14.76 15.31 -14.41
CA HIS A 321 -14.89 13.85 -14.58
C HIS A 321 -13.90 13.12 -13.65
N LEU A 322 -14.16 11.85 -13.34
CA LEU A 322 -13.21 11.03 -12.60
C LEU A 322 -11.97 10.78 -13.46
N PRO A 323 -10.76 11.11 -12.99
CA PRO A 323 -9.53 10.81 -13.72
C PRO A 323 -9.34 9.31 -13.92
N GLU A 324 -8.88 8.89 -15.09
CA GLU A 324 -8.67 7.48 -15.47
C GLU A 324 -7.78 6.74 -14.45
N ILE A 325 -6.74 7.42 -13.95
CA ILE A 325 -5.84 6.84 -12.94
C ILE A 325 -6.58 6.52 -11.63
N ALA A 326 -7.54 7.35 -11.22
CA ALA A 326 -8.35 7.09 -10.03
C ALA A 326 -9.32 5.92 -10.25
N GLN A 327 -9.90 5.80 -11.44
CA GLN A 327 -10.73 4.65 -11.81
C GLN A 327 -9.96 3.33 -11.81
N ILE A 328 -8.77 3.31 -12.44
CA ILE A 328 -7.88 2.13 -12.47
C ILE A 328 -7.51 1.71 -11.05
N LEU A 329 -7.12 2.67 -10.22
CA LEU A 329 -6.79 2.40 -8.83
C LEU A 329 -8.00 1.87 -8.06
N ALA A 330 -9.18 2.48 -8.19
CA ALA A 330 -10.42 2.01 -7.57
C ALA A 330 -10.72 0.54 -7.93
N ARG A 331 -10.62 0.16 -9.22
CA ARG A 331 -10.73 -1.25 -9.65
C ARG A 331 -9.70 -2.14 -8.94
N SER A 332 -8.43 -1.71 -8.88
CA SER A 332 -7.39 -2.49 -8.20
C SER A 332 -7.63 -2.68 -6.70
N PHE A 333 -8.19 -1.68 -6.02
CA PHE A 333 -8.53 -1.76 -4.60
C PHE A 333 -9.78 -2.62 -4.36
N LEU A 334 -10.76 -2.57 -5.26
CA LEU A 334 -11.95 -3.41 -5.19
C LEU A 334 -11.60 -4.90 -5.10
N LEU A 335 -10.61 -5.34 -5.89
CA LEU A 335 -10.11 -6.72 -5.90
C LEU A 335 -9.35 -7.13 -4.62
N LYS A 336 -8.98 -6.17 -3.77
CA LYS A 336 -8.34 -6.43 -2.45
C LYS A 336 -9.37 -6.56 -1.32
N ILE A 337 -10.59 -6.06 -1.51
CA ILE A 337 -11.67 -6.11 -0.52
C ILE A 337 -12.27 -7.52 -0.47
N SER A 338 -12.88 -7.91 0.65
CA SER A 338 -13.63 -9.17 0.74
C SER A 338 -14.69 -9.25 -0.36
N ALA A 339 -14.60 -10.28 -1.21
CA ALA A 339 -15.55 -10.53 -2.29
C ALA A 339 -17.00 -10.55 -1.80
N GLU A 340 -17.26 -11.11 -0.62
CA GLU A 340 -18.59 -11.14 0.01
C GLU A 340 -19.17 -9.73 0.20
N LYS A 341 -18.37 -8.79 0.73
CA LYS A 341 -18.81 -7.42 0.99
C LYS A 341 -19.07 -6.67 -0.33
N VAL A 342 -18.21 -6.88 -1.33
CA VAL A 342 -18.34 -6.26 -2.65
C VAL A 342 -19.58 -6.79 -3.39
N VAL A 343 -19.78 -8.11 -3.42
CA VAL A 343 -20.93 -8.76 -4.06
C VAL A 343 -22.23 -8.26 -3.45
N ARG A 344 -22.32 -8.15 -2.11
CA ARG A 344 -23.50 -7.60 -1.43
C ARG A 344 -23.89 -6.23 -1.97
N ILE A 345 -22.92 -5.33 -2.13
CA ILE A 345 -23.15 -3.96 -2.62
C ILE A 345 -23.52 -3.97 -4.10
N LEU A 346 -22.83 -4.74 -4.93
CA LEU A 346 -23.15 -4.85 -6.36
C LEU A 346 -24.56 -5.40 -6.60
N VAL A 347 -25.00 -6.39 -5.81
CA VAL A 347 -26.37 -6.92 -5.88
C VAL A 347 -27.40 -5.86 -5.46
N HIS A 348 -27.12 -5.09 -4.42
CA HIS A 348 -28.01 -4.00 -4.01
C HIS A 348 -28.11 -2.93 -5.11
N MET A 349 -26.99 -2.56 -5.73
CA MET A 349 -26.94 -1.62 -6.86
C MET A 349 -27.69 -2.16 -8.08
N LEU A 350 -27.57 -3.45 -8.43
CA LEU A 350 -28.34 -4.07 -9.51
C LEU A 350 -29.85 -3.99 -9.28
N LYS A 351 -30.32 -4.14 -8.04
CA LYS A 351 -31.73 -3.98 -7.69
C LYS A 351 -32.20 -2.52 -7.83
N ALA A 352 -31.32 -1.55 -7.55
CA ALA A 352 -31.62 -0.12 -7.70
C ALA A 352 -31.57 0.34 -9.17
N PHE A 353 -30.63 -0.17 -9.96
CA PHE A 353 -30.49 0.11 -11.39
C PHE A 353 -31.41 -0.80 -12.21
N ASN A 354 -32.67 -0.39 -12.37
CA ASN A 354 -33.58 -1.05 -13.30
C ASN A 354 -33.04 -1.00 -14.76
N SER A 355 -33.61 -1.78 -15.68
CA SER A 355 -33.17 -1.92 -17.08
C SER A 355 -33.03 -0.61 -17.89
N ASN A 356 -33.63 0.48 -17.39
CA ASN A 356 -33.45 1.85 -17.93
C ASN A 356 -32.03 2.42 -17.75
N TYR A 357 -31.19 1.81 -16.91
CA TYR A 357 -29.78 2.16 -16.69
C TYR A 357 -28.84 1.09 -17.24
N SER A 358 -29.03 0.70 -18.50
CA SER A 358 -28.34 -0.43 -19.14
C SER A 358 -26.81 -0.41 -19.00
N TYR A 359 -26.19 0.76 -19.05
CA TYR A 359 -24.75 0.92 -18.85
C TYR A 359 -24.29 0.53 -17.43
N TYR A 360 -24.93 1.09 -16.40
CA TYR A 360 -24.57 0.81 -14.99
C TYR A 360 -24.90 -0.62 -14.59
N HIS A 361 -26.00 -1.14 -15.12
CA HIS A 361 -26.36 -2.55 -14.97
C HIS A 361 -25.28 -3.47 -15.56
N SER A 362 -24.82 -3.19 -16.79
CA SER A 362 -23.73 -3.93 -17.43
C SER A 362 -22.40 -3.84 -16.67
N MET A 363 -22.06 -2.66 -16.13
CA MET A 363 -20.85 -2.49 -15.32
C MET A 363 -20.90 -3.27 -14.00
N CYS A 364 -22.06 -3.32 -13.33
CA CYS A 364 -22.22 -4.16 -12.14
C CYS A 364 -21.98 -5.64 -12.45
N LEU A 365 -22.52 -6.14 -13.57
CA LEU A 365 -22.30 -7.52 -14.02
C LEU A 365 -20.82 -7.80 -14.32
N GLN A 366 -20.13 -6.90 -15.03
CA GLN A 366 -18.71 -7.04 -15.31
C GLN A 366 -17.87 -7.09 -14.01
N LEU A 367 -18.15 -6.23 -13.03
CA LEU A 367 -17.41 -6.24 -11.76
C LEU A 367 -17.68 -7.51 -10.94
N LEU A 368 -18.90 -8.05 -10.99
CA LEU A 368 -19.22 -9.35 -10.37
C LEU A 368 -18.39 -10.48 -10.99
N GLU A 369 -18.17 -10.46 -12.30
CA GLU A 369 -17.29 -11.41 -12.98
C GLU A 369 -15.82 -11.22 -12.56
N GLU A 370 -15.33 -9.97 -12.53
CA GLU A 370 -13.93 -9.63 -12.18
C GLU A 370 -13.56 -9.98 -10.72
N VAL A 371 -14.47 -9.78 -9.76
CA VAL A 371 -14.26 -10.09 -8.33
C VAL A 371 -14.24 -11.60 -8.07
N GLY A 372 -14.45 -12.42 -9.10
CA GLY A 372 -14.14 -13.85 -9.05
C GLY A 372 -15.29 -14.68 -8.50
N VAL A 373 -16.44 -14.65 -9.18
CA VAL A 373 -17.34 -15.81 -9.23
C VAL A 373 -16.65 -16.95 -10.00
N ARG A 374 -15.59 -17.51 -9.39
CA ARG A 374 -14.99 -18.81 -9.68
C ARG A 374 -14.75 -19.53 -8.35
N GLY A 375 -15.84 -19.95 -7.70
CA GLY A 375 -15.79 -20.82 -6.52
C GLY A 375 -16.88 -20.54 -5.48
N PHE A 376 -17.92 -21.38 -5.51
CA PHE A 376 -19.04 -21.54 -4.57
C PHE A 376 -20.23 -20.54 -4.65
N ASN A 377 -21.37 -21.11 -5.08
CA ASN A 377 -22.78 -20.83 -4.78
C ASN A 377 -23.35 -19.42 -4.98
N THR A 378 -22.71 -18.57 -5.78
CA THR A 378 -23.29 -17.29 -6.24
C THR A 378 -24.17 -17.44 -7.48
N LEU A 379 -24.08 -18.53 -8.25
CA LEU A 379 -25.09 -18.80 -9.29
C LEU A 379 -26.47 -19.00 -8.63
N GLU A 380 -26.52 -19.64 -7.47
CA GLU A 380 -27.75 -19.84 -6.69
C GLU A 380 -28.25 -18.53 -6.07
N ALA A 381 -27.36 -17.68 -5.53
CA ALA A 381 -27.73 -16.33 -5.06
C ALA A 381 -28.15 -15.40 -6.20
N PHE A 382 -27.50 -15.48 -7.36
CA PHE A 382 -27.84 -14.74 -8.58
C PHE A 382 -29.16 -15.23 -9.17
N ILE A 383 -29.39 -16.55 -9.24
CA ILE A 383 -30.65 -17.17 -9.68
C ILE A 383 -31.78 -16.89 -8.70
N LEU A 384 -31.56 -16.94 -7.38
CA LEU A 384 -32.57 -16.58 -6.37
C LEU A 384 -32.91 -15.08 -6.43
N SER A 385 -31.91 -14.22 -6.67
CA SER A 385 -32.13 -12.78 -6.87
C SER A 385 -32.87 -12.47 -8.17
N LEU A 386 -32.65 -13.27 -9.22
CA LEU A 386 -33.37 -13.20 -10.49
C LEU A 386 -34.78 -13.81 -10.42
N ALA A 387 -35.01 -14.79 -9.54
CA ALA A 387 -36.31 -15.42 -9.31
C ALA A 387 -37.24 -14.58 -8.40
N GLU A 388 -36.68 -13.71 -7.55
CA GLU A 388 -37.44 -12.68 -6.80
C GLU A 388 -37.92 -11.52 -7.69
N LEU A 389 -37.33 -11.38 -8.87
CA LEU A 389 -37.79 -10.47 -9.90
C LEU A 389 -38.75 -11.28 -10.79
N GLU A 390 -40.03 -10.89 -10.87
CA GLU A 390 -41.00 -11.47 -11.83
C GLU A 390 -40.61 -11.13 -13.28
N MET A 391 -39.42 -11.54 -13.71
CA MET A 391 -38.90 -11.35 -15.06
C MET A 391 -39.20 -12.59 -15.89
N ASP A 392 -39.96 -12.37 -16.96
CA ASP A 392 -40.39 -13.37 -17.91
C ASP A 392 -39.20 -14.22 -18.42
N SER A 393 -39.33 -15.55 -18.33
CA SER A 393 -38.24 -16.51 -18.59
C SER A 393 -37.71 -16.50 -20.02
N ASP A 394 -38.36 -15.80 -20.93
CA ASP A 394 -38.01 -15.74 -22.36
C ASP A 394 -36.81 -14.84 -22.67
N ASN A 395 -36.42 -13.91 -21.78
CA ASN A 395 -35.24 -13.05 -21.99
C ASN A 395 -33.92 -13.66 -21.51
N LEU A 396 -33.95 -14.79 -20.77
CA LEU A 396 -32.75 -15.45 -20.24
C LEU A 396 -32.02 -16.32 -21.28
N LEU A 397 -32.69 -16.71 -22.37
CA LEU A 397 -32.14 -17.65 -23.36
C LEU A 397 -31.07 -17.03 -24.30
N PHE A 398 -30.96 -15.69 -24.34
CA PHE A 398 -29.99 -14.99 -25.20
C PHE A 398 -28.66 -14.63 -24.51
N MET A 399 -28.53 -14.84 -23.19
CA MET A 399 -27.33 -14.44 -22.42
C MET A 399 -26.48 -15.59 -21.88
N LEU A 400 -26.80 -16.85 -22.20
CA LEU A 400 -25.90 -17.97 -21.94
C LEU A 400 -25.01 -18.21 -23.17
N PRO A 401 -23.69 -18.36 -23.00
CA PRO A 401 -22.89 -18.94 -24.07
C PRO A 401 -23.38 -20.38 -24.26
N THR A 402 -23.92 -20.69 -25.43
CA THR A 402 -24.27 -22.05 -25.83
C THR A 402 -22.98 -22.85 -25.97
N SER A 403 -22.55 -23.46 -24.86
CA SER A 403 -21.45 -24.41 -24.88
C SER A 403 -21.93 -25.71 -25.54
N SER A 404 -21.59 -25.89 -26.82
CA SER A 404 -21.50 -27.22 -27.40
C SER A 404 -20.18 -27.37 -28.15
N HIS A 405 -19.06 -27.28 -27.43
CA HIS A 405 -17.86 -28.04 -27.78
C HIS A 405 -17.09 -28.43 -26.53
N SER A 406 -17.11 -29.73 -26.26
CA SER A 406 -16.21 -30.42 -25.34
C SER A 406 -14.75 -30.12 -25.70
N PHE A 407 -14.00 -29.50 -24.80
CA PHE A 407 -12.54 -29.49 -24.90
C PHE A 407 -11.99 -30.76 -24.25
N SER A 408 -11.81 -31.79 -25.07
CA SER A 408 -10.83 -32.85 -24.78
C SER A 408 -9.43 -32.30 -25.02
N ASN A 409 -8.54 -32.49 -24.05
CA ASN A 409 -7.11 -32.35 -24.22
C ASN A 409 -6.61 -33.17 -25.42
N LYS A 410 -6.17 -32.51 -26.49
CA LYS A 410 -5.01 -32.87 -27.33
C LYS A 410 -4.87 -31.94 -28.54
N GLU A 411 -3.61 -31.59 -28.82
CA GLU A 411 -3.06 -31.04 -30.07
C GLU A 411 -3.35 -29.57 -30.41
N PHE A 412 -2.38 -28.70 -30.11
CA PHE A 412 -2.10 -27.51 -30.89
C PHE A 412 -0.65 -27.58 -31.37
N VAL A 413 -0.48 -28.11 -32.59
CA VAL A 413 0.68 -27.92 -33.46
C VAL A 413 0.26 -26.89 -34.50
N GLU A 414 1.06 -25.82 -34.61
CA GLU A 414 1.26 -24.89 -35.73
C GLU A 414 0.06 -24.50 -36.62
N LYS A 415 -0.32 -23.21 -36.58
CA LYS A 415 -0.34 -22.34 -37.77
C LYS A 415 -0.54 -20.85 -37.43
N GLU A 416 0.49 -20.09 -37.82
CA GLU A 416 0.62 -18.66 -38.17
C GLU A 416 -0.47 -17.68 -37.71
N ALA A 417 -0.07 -16.81 -36.77
CA ALA A 417 -0.78 -15.59 -36.40
C ALA A 417 -0.27 -14.40 -37.23
N ASP A 418 -1.21 -13.57 -37.71
CA ASP A 418 -0.95 -12.26 -38.29
C ASP A 418 -0.10 -11.38 -37.35
N SER A 419 1.08 -10.99 -37.83
CA SER A 419 2.16 -10.33 -37.07
C SER A 419 1.94 -8.86 -36.73
N ASP A 420 0.85 -8.25 -37.20
CA ASP A 420 0.71 -6.78 -37.16
C ASP A 420 -0.09 -6.26 -35.95
N ASN A 421 -0.99 -7.05 -35.37
CA ASN A 421 -1.77 -6.65 -34.20
C ASN A 421 -1.02 -6.85 -32.86
N LEU A 422 -0.18 -7.90 -32.76
CA LEU A 422 0.67 -8.10 -31.58
C LEU A 422 1.78 -7.04 -31.49
N ASN A 423 2.28 -6.56 -32.64
CA ASN A 423 3.32 -5.54 -32.70
C ASN A 423 2.84 -4.16 -32.25
N ASN A 424 1.57 -3.80 -32.48
CA ASN A 424 1.03 -2.51 -32.04
C ASN A 424 0.74 -2.46 -30.54
N HIS A 425 0.25 -3.55 -29.94
CA HIS A 425 0.03 -3.60 -28.49
C HIS A 425 1.35 -3.59 -27.72
N ASN A 426 2.32 -4.41 -28.14
CA ASN A 426 3.66 -4.44 -27.55
C ASN A 426 4.43 -3.13 -27.74
N ARG A 427 4.29 -2.46 -28.90
CA ARG A 427 4.89 -1.12 -29.12
C ARG A 427 4.24 -0.05 -28.25
N ASN A 428 2.92 -0.10 -28.04
CA ASN A 428 2.21 0.86 -27.18
C ASN A 428 2.56 0.64 -25.70
N GLU A 429 2.63 -0.60 -25.22
CA GLU A 429 3.09 -0.90 -23.86
C GLU A 429 4.55 -0.51 -23.65
N PHE A 430 5.43 -0.80 -24.61
CA PHE A 430 6.84 -0.42 -24.55
C PHE A 430 7.03 1.10 -24.57
N ASN A 431 6.25 1.83 -25.38
CA ASN A 431 6.26 3.29 -25.41
C ASN A 431 5.71 3.90 -24.11
N GLN A 432 4.66 3.32 -23.52
CA GLN A 432 4.13 3.76 -22.22
C GLN A 432 5.11 3.48 -21.08
N GLN A 433 5.73 2.31 -21.05
CA GLN A 433 6.79 1.99 -20.09
C GLN A 433 7.99 2.94 -20.25
N SER A 434 8.42 3.22 -21.48
CA SER A 434 9.50 4.17 -21.75
C SER A 434 9.16 5.60 -21.33
N GLN A 435 7.92 6.04 -21.49
CA GLN A 435 7.46 7.36 -21.02
C GLN A 435 7.37 7.44 -19.49
N MET A 436 6.92 6.37 -18.83
CA MET A 436 6.91 6.29 -17.36
C MET A 436 8.32 6.30 -16.78
N ILE A 437 9.25 5.56 -17.39
CA ILE A 437 10.67 5.58 -17.00
C ILE A 437 11.25 7.00 -17.07
N LYS A 438 10.96 7.76 -18.13
CA LYS A 438 11.42 9.17 -18.25
C LYS A 438 10.80 10.09 -17.20
N LEU A 439 9.55 9.84 -16.81
CA LEU A 439 8.89 10.59 -15.75
C LEU A 439 9.48 10.23 -14.37
N ASP A 440 9.81 8.96 -14.15
CA ASP A 440 10.50 8.49 -12.94
C ASP A 440 11.88 9.15 -12.78
N GLU A 441 12.66 9.22 -13.86
CA GLU A 441 13.96 9.91 -13.90
C GLU A 441 13.82 11.39 -13.51
N PHE A 442 12.87 12.08 -14.17
CA PHE A 442 12.65 13.49 -13.96
C PHE A 442 12.29 13.80 -12.50
N VAL A 443 11.36 13.05 -11.90
CA VAL A 443 10.94 13.32 -10.52
C VAL A 443 11.95 12.85 -9.49
N SER A 444 12.70 11.78 -9.77
CA SER A 444 13.84 11.39 -8.93
C SER A 444 14.87 12.51 -8.86
N GLU A 445 15.22 13.10 -10.01
CA GLU A 445 16.18 14.21 -10.06
C GLU A 445 15.62 15.50 -9.44
N LEU A 446 14.33 15.77 -9.64
CA LEU A 446 13.63 16.86 -8.97
C LEU A 446 13.72 16.71 -7.45
N ASN A 447 13.40 15.54 -6.90
CA ASN A 447 13.49 15.29 -5.46
C ASN A 447 14.92 15.44 -4.95
N LYS A 448 15.92 14.89 -5.65
CA LYS A 448 17.33 15.08 -5.28
C LYS A 448 17.72 16.55 -5.26
N THR A 449 17.17 17.35 -6.16
CA THR A 449 17.41 18.80 -6.22
C THR A 449 16.70 19.52 -5.07
N LEU A 450 15.41 19.26 -4.88
CA LEU A 450 14.60 19.84 -3.79
C LEU A 450 15.20 19.54 -2.41
N ASN A 451 15.79 18.36 -2.23
CA ASN A 451 16.38 17.94 -0.96
C ASN A 451 17.74 18.55 -0.65
N LYS A 452 18.36 19.26 -1.61
CA LYS A 452 19.57 20.07 -1.37
C LYS A 452 19.24 21.51 -0.99
N ILE A 453 17.96 21.87 -0.99
CA ILE A 453 17.49 23.23 -0.79
C ILE A 453 16.93 23.34 0.62
N ASP A 454 17.71 23.96 1.50
CA ASP A 454 17.32 24.17 2.89
C ASP A 454 16.27 25.29 3.04
N GLU A 455 16.14 26.16 2.03
CA GLU A 455 15.21 27.29 2.02
C GLU A 455 13.81 26.88 1.51
N PRO A 456 12.77 26.84 2.37
CA PRO A 456 11.44 26.37 1.98
C PRO A 456 10.83 27.17 0.85
N GLU A 457 11.09 28.48 0.80
CA GLU A 457 10.56 29.39 -0.23
C GLU A 457 11.10 29.04 -1.63
N ILE A 458 12.40 28.77 -1.75
CA ILE A 458 13.02 28.34 -3.00
C ILE A 458 12.48 26.97 -3.42
N ARG A 459 12.35 26.04 -2.46
CA ARG A 459 11.81 24.70 -2.71
C ARG A 459 10.38 24.78 -3.28
N ILE A 460 9.52 25.58 -2.66
CA ILE A 460 8.13 25.79 -3.10
C ILE A 460 8.10 26.43 -4.49
N LYS A 461 8.96 27.43 -4.76
CA LYS A 461 9.03 28.09 -6.07
C LYS A 461 9.37 27.10 -7.18
N ILE A 462 10.39 26.25 -6.98
CA ILE A 462 10.77 25.22 -7.96
C ILE A 462 9.60 24.26 -8.20
N ILE A 463 8.90 23.83 -7.15
CA ILE A 463 7.72 22.97 -7.30
C ILE A 463 6.61 23.70 -8.09
N ALA A 464 6.38 24.98 -7.81
CA ALA A 464 5.39 25.80 -8.48
C ALA A 464 5.66 25.95 -9.99
N ASP A 465 6.92 26.08 -10.40
CA ASP A 465 7.32 26.15 -11.81
C ASP A 465 6.90 24.91 -12.61
N PHE A 466 6.76 23.75 -11.95
CA PHE A 466 6.23 22.53 -12.57
C PHE A 466 4.72 22.38 -12.42
N ILE A 467 4.16 22.72 -11.26
CA ILE A 467 2.74 22.51 -10.98
C ILE A 467 1.84 23.51 -11.70
N GLN A 468 2.23 24.79 -11.75
CA GLN A 468 1.37 25.84 -12.32
C GLN A 468 1.08 25.63 -13.82
N PRO A 469 2.04 25.26 -14.69
CA PRO A 469 1.74 24.95 -16.08
C PRO A 469 0.79 23.76 -16.23
N LEU A 470 0.96 22.71 -15.40
CA LEU A 470 0.06 21.55 -15.40
C LEU A 470 -1.36 21.96 -15.00
N LYS A 471 -1.49 22.75 -13.93
CA LYS A 471 -2.76 23.30 -13.46
C LYS A 471 -3.45 24.14 -14.54
N LEU A 472 -2.74 25.06 -15.19
CA LEU A 472 -3.29 25.89 -16.27
C LEU A 472 -3.77 25.02 -17.43
N GLN A 473 -2.97 24.06 -17.88
CA GLN A 473 -3.35 23.16 -18.96
C GLN A 473 -4.56 22.29 -18.61
N MET A 474 -4.70 21.89 -17.34
CA MET A 474 -5.87 21.17 -16.84
C MET A 474 -7.13 22.06 -16.83
N ILE A 475 -7.00 23.37 -16.55
CA ILE A 475 -8.12 24.33 -16.52
C ILE A 475 -8.52 24.75 -17.94
N GLU A 476 -7.57 25.18 -18.78
CA GLU A 476 -7.81 25.71 -20.14
C GLU A 476 -8.46 24.68 -21.07
N LYS A 477 -8.21 23.38 -20.87
CA LYS A 477 -8.72 22.33 -21.75
C LYS A 477 -10.13 21.84 -21.41
N THR A 478 -10.79 22.40 -20.39
CA THR A 478 -12.14 21.98 -19.93
C THR A 478 -13.30 22.30 -20.89
N SER A 479 -13.04 22.73 -22.14
CA SER A 479 -14.06 23.31 -23.03
C SER A 479 -14.36 22.56 -24.37
N SER A 480 -13.81 21.36 -24.69
CA SER A 480 -14.20 20.60 -25.92
C SER A 480 -13.89 19.09 -25.85
N PRO A 481 -14.61 18.14 -26.48
CA PRO A 481 -14.42 16.68 -26.33
C PRO A 481 -13.05 16.05 -26.70
N GLU A 482 -12.14 16.74 -27.41
CA GLU A 482 -10.71 16.36 -27.50
C GLU A 482 -9.96 16.47 -26.13
N TYR A 483 -10.68 17.02 -25.14
CA TYR A 483 -10.40 17.25 -23.71
C TYR A 483 -9.87 16.08 -22.91
N SER A 484 -10.50 14.90 -23.02
CA SER A 484 -10.22 13.81 -22.07
C SER A 484 -8.75 13.41 -22.13
N ARG A 485 -8.19 13.26 -23.33
CA ARG A 485 -6.80 12.80 -23.47
C ARG A 485 -5.77 13.82 -22.98
N GLY A 486 -6.02 15.11 -23.24
CA GLY A 486 -5.14 16.18 -22.77
C GLY A 486 -5.09 16.20 -21.24
N PHE A 487 -6.27 16.38 -20.63
CA PHE A 487 -6.45 16.43 -19.18
C PHE A 487 -5.83 15.20 -18.49
N GLU A 488 -6.08 13.99 -19.00
CA GLU A 488 -5.55 12.75 -18.41
C GLU A 488 -4.03 12.70 -18.38
N VAL A 489 -3.35 13.19 -19.43
CA VAL A 489 -1.89 13.23 -19.44
C VAL A 489 -1.36 14.20 -18.38
N GLN A 490 -1.92 15.41 -18.29
CA GLN A 490 -1.49 16.38 -17.26
C GLN A 490 -1.82 15.87 -15.85
N TYR A 491 -3.01 15.30 -15.66
CA TYR A 491 -3.45 14.76 -14.39
C TYR A 491 -2.55 13.60 -13.93
N LYS A 492 -2.16 12.68 -14.83
CA LYS A 492 -1.23 11.58 -14.50
C LYS A 492 0.13 12.09 -14.04
N VAL A 493 0.67 13.13 -14.67
CA VAL A 493 1.93 13.75 -14.25
C VAL A 493 1.79 14.41 -12.87
N ALA A 494 0.74 15.20 -12.66
CA ALA A 494 0.48 15.86 -11.38
C ALA A 494 0.20 14.85 -10.25
N TRP A 495 -0.55 13.79 -10.53
CA TRP A 495 -0.77 12.64 -9.64
C TRP A 495 0.56 12.03 -9.23
N TYR A 496 1.44 11.75 -10.18
CA TYR A 496 2.72 11.15 -9.93
C TYR A 496 3.66 12.06 -9.09
N LEU A 497 3.61 13.37 -9.31
CA LEU A 497 4.30 14.36 -8.46
C LEU A 497 3.72 14.38 -7.03
N SER A 498 2.40 14.36 -6.89
CA SER A 498 1.71 14.39 -5.59
C SER A 498 2.06 13.20 -4.69
N GLN A 499 2.56 12.09 -5.25
CA GLN A 499 3.01 10.92 -4.51
C GLN A 499 4.36 11.11 -3.82
N ARG A 500 5.15 12.08 -4.28
CA ARG A 500 6.54 12.30 -3.86
C ARG A 500 6.79 13.65 -3.20
N ILE A 501 5.84 14.57 -3.34
CA ILE A 501 5.91 15.89 -2.72
C ILE A 501 4.99 15.89 -1.48
N PRO A 502 5.48 16.35 -0.32
CA PRO A 502 4.66 16.53 0.87
C PRO A 502 3.43 17.39 0.56
N TYR A 503 2.26 17.01 1.09
CA TYR A 503 1.00 17.72 0.84
C TYR A 503 1.09 19.25 1.09
N PRO A 504 1.72 19.73 2.18
CA PRO A 504 1.86 21.18 2.39
C PRO A 504 2.62 21.90 1.29
N ASP A 505 3.68 21.29 0.76
CA ASP A 505 4.52 21.90 -0.28
C ASP A 505 3.79 21.91 -1.63
N PHE A 506 3.15 20.79 -1.97
CA PHE A 506 2.32 20.69 -3.18
C PHE A 506 1.16 21.70 -3.13
N TYR A 507 0.48 21.82 -1.99
CA TYR A 507 -0.63 22.75 -1.82
C TYR A 507 -0.20 24.21 -2.02
N GLN A 508 0.91 24.62 -1.39
CA GLN A 508 1.44 25.96 -1.56
C GLN A 508 1.83 26.24 -3.01
N ALA A 509 2.53 25.29 -3.64
CA ALA A 509 2.89 25.41 -5.04
C ALA A 509 1.66 25.47 -5.96
N TRP A 510 0.61 24.70 -5.68
CA TRP A 510 -0.66 24.70 -6.44
C TRP A 510 -1.43 26.03 -6.34
N HIS A 511 -1.36 26.70 -5.19
CA HIS A 511 -2.06 27.97 -4.94
C HIS A 511 -1.19 29.22 -5.13
N SER A 512 0.09 29.05 -5.42
CA SER A 512 0.96 30.17 -5.79
C SER A 512 0.48 30.85 -7.08
N SER A 513 0.62 32.17 -7.15
CA SER A 513 0.48 32.91 -8.41
C SER A 513 1.76 32.75 -9.22
N ILE A 514 1.64 32.55 -10.53
CA ILE A 514 2.79 32.66 -11.44
C ILE A 514 3.33 34.09 -11.29
N SER A 515 4.53 34.27 -10.73
CA SER A 515 5.19 35.57 -10.82
C SER A 515 5.58 35.76 -12.27
N THR A 516 4.89 36.64 -12.97
CA THR A 516 5.28 37.09 -14.31
C THR A 516 6.58 37.91 -14.32
N ASP A 517 7.22 38.10 -13.16
CA ASP A 517 8.49 38.80 -13.02
C ASP A 517 9.67 37.84 -13.19
N ALA A 518 9.81 37.33 -14.42
CA ALA A 518 11.09 36.82 -14.91
C ALA A 518 11.70 37.88 -15.83
N GLU A 519 12.03 39.05 -15.28
CA GLU A 519 13.19 39.77 -15.79
C GLU A 519 14.42 38.95 -15.40
N LEU A 520 14.91 38.16 -16.35
CA LEU A 520 16.25 37.59 -16.33
C LEU A 520 17.23 38.71 -15.94
N PRO A 521 18.06 38.56 -14.88
CA PRO A 521 19.18 39.46 -14.72
C PRO A 521 20.11 39.23 -15.90
N ALA A 522 20.26 40.26 -16.74
CA ALA A 522 21.36 40.35 -17.67
C ALA A 522 22.66 40.43 -16.87
N GLY A 523 23.48 39.40 -16.93
CA GLY A 523 24.79 39.34 -16.28
C GLY A 523 25.40 37.96 -16.31
#